data_AF-A0A7C5QC22-F1
#
_entry.id   AF-A0A7C5QC22-F1
#
_cell.length_a   1.000
_cell.length_b   1.000
_cell.length_c   1.000
_cell.angle_alpha   90.00
_cell.angle_beta   90.00
_cell.angle_gamma   90.00
#
_symmetry.space_group_name_H-M   'P 1'
#
loop_
_entity.id
_entity.type
_entity.pdbx_description
1 polymer ?
#
loop_
_entity_poly.entity_id
_entity_poly.type
_entity_poly.pdbx_seq_one_letter_code
_entity_poly.pdbx_strand_id
1 'polypeptide(L)'
;MRPMASSLCRFTCLAFLLAAVLAATSLPGPLPAAAEGNVSQAWREAGFDEYDASHWLVAGFDLDTAKAWRAAGFNASAAHLWKKRRFIPQEAKAWVAAGVKSSKKAARLRKKGVTPDRMQP
;
A
#
# COMPACT_ATOMS: atom_id res chain seq x y z
N MET A 1 64.65 -34.72 7.37
CA MET A 1 63.47 -34.99 8.21
C MET A 1 62.25 -34.32 7.57
N ARG A 2 61.40 -35.12 6.93
CA ARG A 2 60.10 -34.73 6.33
C ARG A 2 59.17 -35.94 6.49
N PRO A 3 57.99 -35.85 7.12
CA PRO A 3 57.00 -36.95 7.11
C PRO A 3 56.28 -36.96 5.74
N MET A 4 56.16 -38.08 4.99
CA MET A 4 55.24 -39.23 5.12
C MET A 4 53.77 -38.75 5.24
N ALA A 5 52.98 -38.77 4.15
CA ALA A 5 52.07 -39.86 3.72
C ALA A 5 50.92 -40.10 4.74
N SER A 6 49.64 -40.32 4.44
CA SER A 6 48.73 -40.32 3.28
C SER A 6 47.33 -40.63 3.86
N SER A 7 46.26 -40.20 3.18
CA SER A 7 44.94 -40.84 3.16
C SER A 7 44.12 -40.93 4.47
N LEU A 8 42.93 -40.32 4.48
CA LEU A 8 41.68 -41.05 4.72
C LEU A 8 40.49 -40.09 4.60
N CYS A 9 39.65 -40.39 3.61
CA CYS A 9 38.19 -40.31 3.64
C CYS A 9 37.56 -39.22 4.50
N ARG A 10 36.92 -38.24 3.86
CA ARG A 10 35.50 -37.89 4.07
C ARG A 10 35.06 -36.91 2.98
N PHE A 11 34.88 -37.44 1.76
CA PHE A 11 33.85 -36.95 0.87
C PHE A 11 32.50 -37.23 1.54
N THR A 12 32.10 -36.40 2.50
CA THR A 12 30.77 -36.46 3.07
C THR A 12 29.85 -35.62 2.21
N CYS A 13 29.11 -36.34 1.38
CA CYS A 13 27.72 -36.10 1.01
C CYS A 13 27.26 -34.65 0.89
N LEU A 14 26.90 -34.29 -0.34
CA LEU A 14 25.63 -33.63 -0.64
C LEU A 14 24.57 -33.98 0.43
N ALA A 15 24.29 -33.02 1.30
CA ALA A 15 23.02 -32.89 1.95
C ALA A 15 22.66 -31.41 1.86
N PHE A 16 21.90 -31.11 0.81
CA PHE A 16 20.82 -30.14 0.89
C PHE A 16 20.22 -30.17 2.30
N LEU A 17 20.09 -29.01 2.94
CA LEU A 17 18.80 -28.53 3.43
C LEU A 17 19.00 -27.22 4.21
N LEU A 18 18.32 -26.20 3.68
CA LEU A 18 17.66 -25.10 4.39
C LEU A 18 18.53 -23.95 4.94
N ALA A 19 18.79 -23.03 4.01
CA ALA A 19 18.31 -21.64 4.11
C ALA A 19 18.65 -20.86 5.38
N ALA A 20 19.89 -20.39 5.45
CA ALA A 20 20.20 -19.13 6.10
C ALA A 20 19.91 -17.99 5.09
N VAL A 21 18.68 -17.49 5.05
CA VAL A 21 18.38 -16.18 4.44
C VAL A 21 17.68 -15.32 5.49
N LEU A 22 18.49 -14.39 5.99
CA LEU A 22 18.10 -13.12 6.59
C LEU A 22 16.85 -12.54 5.91
N ALA A 23 15.80 -12.28 6.69
CA ALA A 23 15.19 -10.95 6.82
C ALA A 23 13.72 -11.08 7.24
N ALA A 24 13.47 -10.72 8.50
CA ALA A 24 12.18 -10.23 8.95
C ALA A 24 11.88 -8.84 8.31
N THR A 25 11.75 -8.77 6.99
CA THR A 25 11.34 -7.55 6.29
C THR A 25 10.20 -7.87 5.34
N SER A 26 9.07 -7.22 5.57
CA SER A 26 7.85 -7.24 4.76
C SER A 26 6.82 -8.31 5.13
N LEU A 27 6.52 -8.48 6.42
CA LEU A 27 5.10 -8.63 6.76
C LEU A 27 4.45 -7.26 6.46
N PRO A 28 3.48 -7.16 5.54
CA PRO A 28 2.58 -6.01 5.55
C PRO A 28 1.97 -5.97 6.95
N GLY A 29 1.88 -4.76 7.53
CA GLY A 29 1.54 -4.54 8.94
C GLY A 29 0.31 -5.32 9.42
N PRO A 30 0.14 -5.48 10.76
CA PRO A 30 -0.92 -6.29 11.33
C PRO A 30 -2.21 -6.06 10.58
N LEU A 31 -2.73 -7.13 9.96
CA LEU A 31 -4.04 -7.11 9.33
C LEU A 31 -4.98 -6.50 10.37
N PRO A 32 -5.67 -5.38 10.06
CA PRO A 32 -6.58 -4.80 11.03
C PRO A 32 -7.55 -5.91 11.42
N ALA A 33 -7.57 -6.24 12.70
CA ALA A 33 -8.39 -7.29 13.30
C ALA A 33 -9.90 -6.97 13.25
N ALA A 34 -10.35 -6.28 12.21
CA ALA A 34 -11.68 -5.76 11.98
C ALA A 34 -12.18 -6.01 10.54
N ALA A 35 -11.64 -7.03 9.86
CA ALA A 35 -12.15 -7.49 8.56
C ALA A 35 -13.30 -8.52 8.71
N GLU A 36 -13.90 -8.63 9.89
CA GLU A 36 -15.06 -9.49 10.12
C GLU A 36 -16.36 -8.72 9.88
N GLY A 37 -16.84 -8.77 8.64
CA GLY A 37 -18.23 -9.06 8.27
C GLY A 37 -19.39 -8.17 8.75
N ASN A 38 -19.17 -7.10 9.52
CA ASN A 38 -20.22 -6.15 9.89
C ASN A 38 -19.70 -4.73 9.66
N VAL A 39 -20.34 -3.99 8.75
CA VAL A 39 -20.13 -2.55 8.64
C VAL A 39 -20.58 -1.93 9.97
N SER A 40 -19.61 -1.56 10.82
CA SER A 40 -19.90 -1.05 12.16
C SER A 40 -20.86 0.15 12.11
N GLN A 41 -21.69 0.33 13.13
CA GLN A 41 -22.63 1.45 13.25
C GLN A 41 -22.00 2.83 12.95
N ALA A 42 -20.72 3.03 13.29
CA ALA A 42 -19.97 4.26 13.02
C ALA A 42 -19.88 4.62 11.51
N TRP A 43 -19.81 3.63 10.60
CA TRP A 43 -19.82 3.88 9.15
C TRP A 43 -21.18 4.39 8.69
N ARG A 44 -22.26 3.81 9.23
CA ARG A 44 -23.64 4.25 8.94
C ARG A 44 -23.89 5.67 9.45
N GLU A 45 -23.44 5.97 10.67
CA GLU A 45 -23.51 7.33 11.24
C GLU A 45 -22.69 8.34 10.46
N ALA A 46 -21.58 7.92 9.86
CA ALA A 46 -20.80 8.74 8.92
C ALA A 46 -21.42 8.85 7.52
N GLY A 47 -22.62 8.28 7.31
CA GLY A 47 -23.38 8.37 6.07
C GLY A 47 -22.87 7.45 4.95
N PHE A 48 -22.07 6.43 5.27
CA PHE A 48 -21.74 5.36 4.33
C PHE A 48 -22.83 4.29 4.41
N ASP A 49 -23.36 3.89 3.26
CA ASP A 49 -24.17 2.68 3.20
C ASP A 49 -23.27 1.44 3.36
N GLU A 50 -23.90 0.28 3.57
CA GLU A 50 -23.18 -0.97 3.81
C GLU A 50 -22.31 -1.39 2.62
N TYR A 51 -22.76 -1.08 1.40
CA TYR A 51 -22.02 -1.39 0.18
C TYR A 51 -20.78 -0.49 0.06
N ASP A 52 -20.94 0.83 0.15
CA ASP A 52 -19.84 1.80 0.08
C ASP A 52 -18.83 1.54 1.21
N ALA A 53 -19.28 1.36 2.46
CA ALA A 53 -18.40 1.05 3.58
C ALA A 53 -17.59 -0.23 3.35
N SER A 54 -18.21 -1.29 2.81
CA SER A 54 -17.51 -2.52 2.44
C SER A 54 -16.42 -2.24 1.39
N HIS A 55 -16.70 -1.41 0.38
CA HIS A 55 -15.69 -1.01 -0.62
C HIS A 55 -14.51 -0.26 0.01
N TRP A 56 -14.76 0.65 0.95
CA TRP A 56 -13.69 1.37 1.65
C TRP A 56 -12.84 0.44 2.52
N LEU A 57 -13.48 -0.48 3.26
CA LEU A 57 -12.80 -1.47 4.08
C LEU A 57 -11.93 -2.40 3.22
N VAL A 58 -12.48 -2.95 2.13
CA VAL A 58 -11.74 -3.80 1.17
C VAL A 58 -10.58 -3.03 0.52
N ALA A 59 -10.77 -1.74 0.25
CA ALA A 59 -9.71 -0.88 -0.28
C ALA A 59 -8.62 -0.51 0.75
N GLY A 60 -8.77 -0.95 2.01
CA GLY A 60 -7.81 -0.77 3.10
C GLY A 60 -7.87 0.63 3.71
N PHE A 61 -9.07 1.19 3.84
CA PHE A 61 -9.33 2.46 4.49
C PHE A 61 -10.08 2.26 5.81
N ASP A 62 -9.60 2.94 6.84
CA ASP A 62 -10.36 3.22 8.05
C ASP A 62 -11.43 4.29 7.79
N LEU A 63 -12.37 4.42 8.74
CA LEU A 63 -13.50 5.34 8.64
C LEU A 63 -13.06 6.80 8.47
N ASP A 64 -12.08 7.26 9.25
CA ASP A 64 -11.63 8.65 9.19
C ASP A 64 -10.96 8.99 7.86
N THR A 65 -10.10 8.09 7.38
CA THR A 65 -9.45 8.25 6.08
C THR A 65 -10.49 8.18 4.96
N ALA A 66 -11.45 7.25 5.01
CA ALA A 66 -12.54 7.18 4.05
C ALA A 66 -13.37 8.47 4.00
N LYS A 67 -13.71 9.04 5.17
CA LYS A 67 -14.39 10.35 5.26
C LYS A 67 -13.58 11.45 4.59
N ALA A 68 -12.27 11.50 4.82
CA ALA A 68 -11.41 12.51 4.21
C ALA A 68 -11.35 12.38 2.67
N TRP A 69 -11.25 11.16 2.13
CA TRP A 69 -11.28 10.94 0.68
C TRP A 69 -12.64 11.22 0.06
N ARG A 70 -13.73 10.83 0.74
CA ARG A 70 -15.09 11.13 0.29
C ARG A 70 -15.39 12.63 0.29
N ALA A 71 -14.97 13.35 1.34
CA ALA A 71 -15.05 14.82 1.39
C ALA A 71 -14.20 15.51 0.31
N ALA A 72 -13.14 14.85 -0.15
CA ALA A 72 -12.35 15.28 -1.30
C ALA A 72 -12.98 14.93 -2.66
N GLY A 73 -14.13 14.22 -2.67
CA GLY A 73 -14.88 13.86 -3.88
C GLY A 73 -14.46 12.54 -4.52
N PHE A 74 -13.76 11.67 -3.79
CA PHE A 74 -13.31 10.37 -4.29
C PHE A 74 -14.15 9.21 -3.74
N ASN A 75 -14.32 8.17 -4.55
CA ASN A 75 -14.80 6.86 -4.10
C ASN A 75 -13.62 5.97 -3.66
N ALA A 76 -13.92 4.83 -3.02
CA ALA A 76 -12.92 3.90 -2.49
C ALA A 76 -11.87 3.48 -3.53
N SER A 77 -12.31 3.11 -4.73
CA SER A 77 -11.44 2.68 -5.84
C SER A 77 -10.49 3.79 -6.29
N ALA A 78 -11.01 5.00 -6.50
CA ALA A 78 -10.18 6.14 -6.88
C ALA A 78 -9.20 6.49 -5.75
N ALA A 79 -9.69 6.61 -4.52
CA ALA A 79 -8.87 6.89 -3.34
C ALA A 79 -7.73 5.88 -3.21
N HIS A 80 -7.99 4.58 -3.41
CA HIS A 80 -6.97 3.53 -3.40
C HIS A 80 -5.87 3.79 -4.44
N LEU A 81 -6.23 4.17 -5.67
CA LEU A 81 -5.27 4.46 -6.74
C LEU A 81 -4.38 5.68 -6.44
N TRP A 82 -4.93 6.70 -5.78
CA TRP A 82 -4.20 7.89 -5.34
C TRP A 82 -3.30 7.56 -4.12
N LYS A 83 -3.85 6.88 -3.10
CA LYS A 83 -3.11 6.42 -1.91
C LYS A 83 -1.92 5.52 -2.27
N LYS A 84 -2.09 4.59 -3.23
CA LYS A 84 -1.01 3.73 -3.74
C LYS A 84 0.19 4.51 -4.30
N ARG A 85 -0.03 5.76 -4.75
CA ARG A 85 1.00 6.66 -5.27
C ARG A 85 1.47 7.69 -4.24
N ARG A 86 1.11 7.48 -2.96
CA ARG A 86 1.46 8.35 -1.83
C ARG A 86 0.92 9.77 -2.03
N PHE A 87 -0.31 9.88 -2.50
CA PHE A 87 -1.07 11.13 -2.45
C PHE A 87 -1.99 11.09 -1.24
N ILE A 88 -2.20 12.27 -0.64
CA ILE A 88 -3.23 12.50 0.37
C ILE A 88 -4.50 13.07 -0.30
N PRO A 89 -5.68 13.01 0.37
CA PRO A 89 -6.95 13.48 -0.22
C PRO A 89 -6.90 14.90 -0.79
N GLN A 90 -6.28 15.84 -0.06
CA GLN A 90 -6.19 17.24 -0.45
C GLN A 90 -5.33 17.45 -1.70
N GLU A 91 -4.18 16.77 -1.79
CA GLU A 91 -3.35 16.81 -2.99
C GLU A 91 -4.11 16.24 -4.19
N ALA A 92 -4.73 15.06 -4.02
CA ALA A 92 -5.51 14.43 -5.08
C ALA A 92 -6.63 15.36 -5.57
N LYS A 93 -7.35 16.01 -4.66
CA LYS A 93 -8.38 17.01 -4.98
C LYS A 93 -7.81 18.16 -5.80
N ALA A 94 -6.66 18.71 -5.41
CA ALA A 94 -6.02 19.80 -6.15
C ALA A 94 -5.62 19.38 -7.57
N TRP A 95 -5.10 18.17 -7.75
CA TRP A 95 -4.81 17.63 -9.08
C TRP A 95 -6.07 17.45 -9.93
N VAL A 96 -7.16 16.94 -9.36
CA VAL A 96 -8.44 16.79 -10.06
C VAL A 96 -9.02 18.16 -10.43
N ALA A 97 -8.93 19.15 -9.54
CA ALA A 97 -9.37 20.52 -9.80
C ALA A 97 -8.56 21.18 -10.93
N ALA A 98 -7.26 20.91 -11.01
CA ALA A 98 -6.40 21.29 -12.14
C ALA A 98 -6.61 20.45 -13.42
N GLY A 99 -7.69 19.65 -13.50
CA GLY A 99 -8.03 18.84 -14.66
C GLY A 99 -7.28 17.51 -14.79
N VAL A 100 -6.42 17.16 -13.83
CA VAL A 100 -5.65 15.91 -13.83
C VAL A 100 -6.36 14.83 -13.01
N LYS A 101 -7.29 14.12 -13.64
CA LYS A 101 -8.06 13.03 -13.01
C LYS A 101 -7.28 11.73 -12.78
N SER A 102 -6.14 11.55 -13.45
CA SER A 102 -5.33 10.33 -13.36
C SER A 102 -4.21 10.47 -12.33
N SER A 103 -4.25 9.66 -11.28
CA SER A 103 -3.19 9.59 -10.27
C SER A 103 -1.81 9.25 -10.86
N LYS A 104 -1.76 8.48 -11.96
CA LYS A 104 -0.53 8.19 -12.70
C LYS A 104 0.02 9.44 -13.40
N LYS A 105 -0.85 10.22 -14.04
CA LYS A 105 -0.46 11.50 -14.68
C LYS A 105 0.03 12.49 -13.63
N ALA A 106 -0.69 12.63 -12.52
CA ALA A 106 -0.29 13.47 -11.38
C ALA A 106 1.09 13.08 -10.82
N ALA A 107 1.33 11.78 -10.58
CA ALA A 107 2.63 11.28 -10.11
C ALA A 107 3.78 11.63 -11.07
N ARG A 108 3.55 11.51 -12.39
CA ARG A 108 4.55 11.87 -13.41
C ARG A 108 4.84 13.37 -13.41
N LEU A 109 3.82 14.21 -13.24
CA LEU A 109 3.99 15.67 -13.18
C LEU A 109 4.70 16.10 -11.89
N ARG A 110 4.36 15.50 -10.74
CA ARG A 110 5.09 15.69 -9.47
C ARG A 110 6.58 15.33 -9.62
N LYS A 111 6.90 14.23 -10.30
CA LYS A 111 8.30 13.84 -10.58
C LYS A 111 9.05 14.85 -11.46
N LYS A 112 8.33 15.64 -12.28
CA LYS A 112 8.89 16.73 -13.09
C LYS A 112 8.93 18.08 -12.36
N GLY A 113 8.57 18.13 -11.07
CA GLY A 113 8.50 19.37 -10.30
C GLY A 113 7.28 20.25 -10.59
N VAL A 114 6.28 19.73 -11.31
CA VAL A 114 5.03 20.45 -11.57
C VAL A 114 4.09 20.22 -10.39
N THR A 115 3.56 21.30 -9.83
CA THR A 115 2.53 21.30 -8.78
C THR A 115 1.17 21.69 -9.36
N PRO A 116 0.05 21.19 -8.81
CA PRO A 116 -1.29 21.50 -9.32
C PRO A 116 -1.63 22.99 -9.22
N ASP A 117 -1.06 23.69 -8.24
CA ASP A 117 -1.15 25.15 -8.07
C ASP A 117 -0.71 25.93 -9.31
N ARG A 118 0.38 25.50 -9.98
CA ARG A 118 0.90 26.13 -11.21
C ARG A 118 0.10 25.80 -12.48
N MET A 119 -0.94 24.97 -12.38
CA MET A 119 -1.78 24.56 -13.51
C MET A 119 -3.19 25.18 -13.45
N GLN A 120 -3.45 26.07 -12.49
CA GLN A 120 -4.69 26.86 -12.50
C GLN A 120 -4.68 27.79 -13.74
N PRO A 121 -5.82 27.91 -14.46
CA PRO A 121 -5.95 28.79 -15.62
C PRO A 121 -5.86 30.27 -15.25
#